data_AF-A0A939AC58-F1
#
_entry.id   AF-A0A939AC58-F1
#
_cell.length_a   1.000
_cell.length_b   1.000
_cell.length_c   1.000
_cell.angle_alpha   90.00
_cell.angle_beta   90.00
_cell.angle_gamma   90.00
#
_symmetry.space_group_name_H-M   'P 1'
#
loop_
_entity.id
_entity.type
_entity.pdbx_description
1 polymer ?
#
loop_
_entity_poly.entity_id
_entity_poly.type
_entity_poly.pdbx_seq_one_letter_code
_entity_poly.pdbx_strand_id
1 'polypeptide(L)'
;MRTRRETCLDSHPFLGPMVEKVFRNQDTESDWAGLLGERVPNADVPTWMDFTTVANVACNLMSAVSCFLGEMLAVEGLVLLVDEVETAEVRRYSYHWERTLNFLRGLSMTANDAAELDEAVVRERDGGVRRGERTGLVYSGHYPGVKYYFRRPTRLKVLLALTECRVSGKLKEWKAEQTLVRLEGIDSQALADLFWRVATAYGELYRVELPERVREWALQCLLLKAYSVSSVRGFVKACIELLDFVRHNPTEPPEVLDAYRKF
;
A
#
# COMPACT_ATOMS: atom_id res chain seq x y z
N MET A 1 -2.64 26.71 -31.40
CA MET A 1 -1.58 25.73 -31.09
C MET A 1 -1.29 25.86 -29.61
N ARG A 2 -1.59 24.86 -28.76
CA ARG A 2 -1.22 24.92 -27.34
C ARG A 2 0.30 24.76 -27.27
N THR A 3 1.00 25.62 -26.55
CA THR A 3 2.44 25.48 -26.32
C THR A 3 2.63 24.45 -25.21
N ARG A 4 3.21 23.29 -25.53
CA ARG A 4 3.54 22.26 -24.52
C ARG A 4 4.66 22.82 -23.64
N ARG A 5 4.46 22.83 -22.33
CA ARG A 5 5.56 23.04 -21.37
C ARG A 5 6.37 21.76 -21.31
N GLU A 6 7.70 21.84 -21.47
CA GLU A 6 8.57 20.70 -21.27
C GLU A 6 8.50 20.23 -19.80
N THR A 7 8.52 18.92 -19.60
CA THR A 7 8.40 18.27 -18.29
C THR A 7 9.50 17.24 -18.09
N CYS A 8 9.72 16.79 -16.84
CA CYS A 8 10.66 15.70 -16.62
C CYS A 8 10.33 14.43 -17.40
N LEU A 9 9.06 14.15 -17.71
CA LEU A 9 8.65 12.93 -18.40
C LEU A 9 9.14 12.89 -19.85
N ASP A 10 9.45 14.04 -20.45
CA ASP A 10 9.83 14.13 -21.86
C ASP A 10 11.12 13.33 -22.15
N SER A 11 12.01 13.22 -21.17
CA SER A 11 13.24 12.42 -21.27
C SER A 11 13.07 10.97 -20.80
N HIS A 12 11.87 10.55 -20.40
CA HIS A 12 11.63 9.21 -19.87
C HIS A 12 11.47 8.21 -21.02
N PRO A 13 12.14 7.04 -21.00
CA PRO A 13 12.17 6.11 -22.14
C PRO A 13 10.79 5.59 -22.56
N PHE A 14 9.86 5.47 -21.61
CA PHE A 14 8.48 5.00 -21.86
C PHE A 14 7.43 6.13 -21.85
N LEU A 15 7.37 6.90 -20.76
CA LEU A 15 6.41 7.98 -20.59
C LEU A 15 6.64 9.18 -21.53
N GLY A 16 7.86 9.45 -21.98
CA GLY A 16 8.14 10.56 -22.91
C GLY A 16 7.37 10.42 -24.23
N PRO A 17 7.54 9.28 -24.96
CA PRO A 17 6.74 8.96 -26.13
C PRO A 17 5.22 8.99 -25.87
N MET A 18 4.78 8.41 -24.74
CA MET A 18 3.36 8.39 -24.37
C MET A 18 2.78 9.79 -24.17
N VAL A 19 3.48 10.69 -23.46
CA VAL A 19 2.99 12.07 -23.24
C VAL A 19 2.97 12.86 -24.56
N GLU A 20 3.90 12.61 -25.49
CA GLU A 20 3.85 13.23 -26.82
C GLU A 20 2.62 12.78 -27.62
N LYS A 21 2.26 11.49 -27.56
CA LYS A 21 1.00 10.99 -28.14
C LYS A 21 -0.22 11.65 -27.52
N VAL A 22 -0.31 11.67 -26.19
CA VAL A 22 -1.43 12.31 -25.46
C VAL A 22 -1.56 13.79 -25.85
N PHE A 23 -0.44 14.52 -25.93
CA PHE A 23 -0.46 15.93 -26.32
C PHE A 23 -0.97 16.16 -27.75
N ARG A 24 -0.68 15.22 -28.65
CA ARG A 24 -1.15 15.24 -30.04
C ARG A 24 -2.56 14.65 -30.22
N ASN A 25 -3.22 14.19 -29.15
CA ASN A 25 -4.45 13.40 -29.19
C ASN A 25 -4.31 12.17 -30.11
N GLN A 26 -3.17 11.49 -30.01
CA GLN A 26 -2.80 10.28 -30.78
C GLN A 26 -2.62 9.07 -29.86
N ASP A 27 -2.94 9.19 -28.58
CA ASP A 27 -2.95 8.07 -27.66
C ASP A 27 -4.08 7.09 -27.99
N THR A 28 -3.83 5.82 -27.71
CA THR A 28 -4.75 4.72 -27.98
C THR A 28 -5.04 3.97 -26.69
N GLU A 29 -6.15 3.21 -26.64
CA GLU A 29 -6.43 2.30 -25.53
C GLU A 29 -5.28 1.31 -25.30
N SER A 30 -4.56 0.93 -26.36
CA SER A 30 -3.38 0.06 -26.29
C SER A 30 -2.21 0.68 -25.54
N ASP A 31 -2.00 2.00 -25.66
CA ASP A 31 -0.96 2.71 -24.92
C ASP A 31 -1.28 2.71 -23.40
N TRP A 32 -2.53 2.96 -23.05
CA TRP A 32 -3.01 2.94 -21.66
C TRP A 32 -3.00 1.53 -21.06
N ALA A 33 -3.46 0.53 -21.81
CA ALA A 33 -3.40 -0.87 -21.40
C ALA A 33 -1.94 -1.33 -21.19
N GLY A 34 -1.00 -0.90 -22.02
CA GLY A 34 0.43 -1.14 -21.80
C GLY A 34 0.96 -0.53 -20.49
N LEU A 35 0.51 0.67 -20.11
CA LEU A 35 0.85 1.30 -18.83
C LEU A 35 0.29 0.53 -17.63
N LEU A 36 -0.90 -0.07 -17.78
CA LEU A 36 -1.50 -0.97 -16.80
C LEU A 36 -0.84 -2.36 -16.77
N GLY A 37 0.14 -2.60 -17.64
CA GLY A 37 0.87 -3.85 -17.73
C GLY A 37 0.18 -4.93 -18.55
N GLU A 38 -0.93 -4.60 -19.23
CA GLU A 38 -1.63 -5.54 -20.09
C GLU A 38 -0.77 -5.94 -21.28
N ARG A 39 -0.98 -7.17 -21.77
CA ARG A 39 -0.22 -7.70 -22.90
C ARG A 39 -0.81 -7.19 -24.20
N VAL A 40 -0.33 -6.04 -24.66
CA VAL A 40 -0.78 -5.42 -25.90
C VAL A 40 0.32 -5.45 -26.97
N PRO A 41 0.01 -5.87 -28.21
CA PRO A 41 0.93 -5.69 -29.34
C PRO A 41 1.19 -4.20 -29.57
N ASN A 42 2.46 -3.82 -29.84
CA ASN A 42 2.85 -2.47 -30.29
C ASN A 42 2.60 -1.30 -29.29
N ALA A 43 2.55 -1.57 -27.98
CA ALA A 43 2.53 -0.49 -26.99
C ALA A 43 3.92 0.19 -26.86
N ASP A 44 3.94 1.52 -26.73
CA ASP A 44 5.17 2.28 -26.42
C ASP A 44 5.64 2.08 -24.97
N VAL A 45 4.75 1.54 -24.12
CA VAL A 45 4.99 1.26 -22.72
C VAL A 45 5.22 -0.24 -22.53
N PRO A 46 6.18 -0.65 -21.70
CA PRO A 46 6.56 -2.05 -21.53
C PRO A 46 5.40 -2.90 -21.02
N THR A 47 5.08 -3.96 -21.77
CA THR A 47 4.13 -4.99 -21.33
C THR A 47 4.68 -5.78 -20.15
N TRP A 48 3.83 -6.09 -19.17
CA TRP A 48 4.26 -6.86 -18.01
C TRP A 48 4.17 -8.35 -18.35
N MET A 49 5.32 -8.97 -18.60
CA MET A 49 5.34 -10.38 -18.94
C MET A 49 5.42 -11.23 -17.68
N ASP A 50 4.42 -12.08 -17.47
CA ASP A 50 4.28 -12.95 -16.27
C ASP A 50 5.49 -13.88 -16.03
N PHE A 51 6.30 -14.14 -17.04
CA PHE A 51 7.46 -15.01 -16.96
C PHE A 51 8.77 -14.28 -16.57
N THR A 52 8.80 -12.95 -16.53
CA THR A 52 9.97 -12.17 -16.09
C THR A 52 9.63 -11.23 -14.93
N THR A 53 10.65 -10.69 -14.25
CA THR A 53 10.42 -9.58 -13.32
C THR A 53 10.30 -8.27 -14.12
N VAL A 54 9.39 -7.40 -13.70
CA VAL A 54 9.27 -6.03 -14.18
C VAL A 54 9.51 -5.01 -13.06
N ALA A 55 10.11 -5.46 -11.96
CA ALA A 55 10.30 -4.65 -10.76
C ALA A 55 11.06 -3.34 -11.03
N ASN A 56 12.15 -3.39 -11.81
CA ASN A 56 12.92 -2.20 -12.17
C ASN A 56 12.08 -1.21 -12.98
N VAL A 57 11.29 -1.71 -13.94
CA VAL A 57 10.40 -0.89 -14.77
C VAL A 57 9.30 -0.26 -13.94
N ALA A 58 8.64 -1.03 -13.06
CA ALA A 58 7.58 -0.52 -12.20
C ALA A 58 8.09 0.58 -11.26
N CYS A 59 9.24 0.38 -10.61
CA CYS A 59 9.86 1.39 -9.75
C CYS A 59 10.26 2.64 -10.55
N ASN A 60 10.79 2.45 -11.77
CA ASN A 60 11.16 3.55 -12.66
C ASN A 60 9.94 4.42 -12.99
N LEU A 61 8.85 3.79 -13.46
CA LEU A 61 7.60 4.47 -13.79
C LEU A 61 7.01 5.22 -12.58
N MET A 62 6.94 4.57 -11.42
CA MET A 62 6.41 5.21 -10.20
C MET A 62 7.25 6.41 -9.77
N SER A 63 8.59 6.30 -9.82
CA SER A 63 9.47 7.42 -9.52
C SER A 63 9.35 8.55 -10.54
N ALA A 64 9.09 8.24 -11.81
CA ALA A 64 8.88 9.23 -12.86
C ALA A 64 7.59 10.01 -12.67
N VAL A 65 6.48 9.31 -12.38
CA VAL A 65 5.20 9.93 -12.04
C VAL A 65 5.35 10.80 -10.80
N SER A 66 6.03 10.31 -9.77
CA SER A 66 6.32 11.07 -8.54
C SER A 66 7.08 12.38 -8.82
N CYS A 67 8.14 12.33 -9.64
CA CYS A 67 8.88 13.53 -10.06
C CYS A 67 7.97 14.51 -10.82
N PHE A 68 7.17 14.00 -11.74
CA PHE A 68 6.24 14.81 -12.55
C PHE A 68 5.21 15.53 -11.69
N LEU A 69 4.59 14.84 -10.74
CA LEU A 69 3.63 15.45 -9.81
C LEU A 69 4.30 16.58 -9.01
N GLY A 70 5.53 16.36 -8.56
CA GLY A 70 6.31 17.36 -7.85
C GLY A 70 6.65 18.61 -8.68
N GLU A 71 6.94 18.45 -9.98
CA GLU A 71 7.22 19.56 -10.89
C GLU A 71 5.97 20.32 -11.34
N MET A 72 4.87 19.61 -11.59
CA MET A 72 3.69 20.17 -12.26
C MET A 72 2.60 20.63 -11.30
N LEU A 73 2.45 19.99 -10.13
CA LEU A 73 1.36 20.26 -9.20
C LEU A 73 1.83 20.96 -7.91
N ALA A 74 3.11 21.32 -7.82
CA ALA A 74 3.72 21.96 -6.64
C ALA A 74 3.49 21.17 -5.32
N VAL A 75 3.41 19.84 -5.42
CA VAL A 75 3.40 18.94 -4.27
C VAL A 75 4.82 18.41 -4.00
N GLU A 76 5.04 17.82 -2.82
CA GLU A 76 6.35 17.26 -2.47
C GLU A 76 6.68 15.99 -3.28
N GLY A 77 5.67 15.25 -3.72
CA GLY A 77 5.85 14.00 -4.47
C GLY A 77 4.67 13.05 -4.34
N LEU A 78 4.96 11.75 -4.36
CA LEU A 78 3.97 10.67 -4.27
C LEU A 78 4.21 9.81 -3.04
N VAL A 79 3.15 9.54 -2.27
CA VAL A 79 3.17 8.55 -1.19
C VAL A 79 2.35 7.34 -1.62
N LEU A 80 2.97 6.16 -1.59
CA LEU A 80 2.32 4.88 -1.80
C LEU A 80 2.06 4.20 -0.44
N LEU A 81 0.78 3.96 -0.15
CA LEU A 81 0.34 3.20 1.01
C LEU A 81 -0.05 1.81 0.53
N VAL A 82 0.67 0.79 0.97
CA VAL A 82 0.34 -0.61 0.66
C VAL A 82 -0.07 -1.29 1.94
N ASP A 83 -1.34 -1.67 2.01
CA ASP A 83 -1.90 -2.40 3.13
C ASP A 83 -1.74 -3.92 2.92
N GLU A 84 -1.72 -4.68 4.02
CA GLU A 84 -1.65 -6.13 4.06
C GLU A 84 -0.57 -6.75 3.15
N VAL A 85 0.66 -6.23 3.18
CA VAL A 85 1.75 -6.68 2.28
C VAL A 85 2.04 -8.18 2.43
N GLU A 86 1.78 -8.78 3.59
CA GLU A 86 1.87 -10.22 3.81
C GLU A 86 0.95 -11.04 2.91
N THR A 87 -0.14 -10.46 2.37
CA THR A 87 -1.02 -11.16 1.42
C THR A 87 -0.36 -11.39 0.06
N ALA A 88 0.69 -10.64 -0.27
CA ALA A 88 1.52 -10.92 -1.43
C ALA A 88 2.26 -12.27 -1.33
N GLU A 89 2.32 -12.88 -0.13
CA GLU A 89 2.89 -14.21 0.12
C GLU A 89 1.96 -15.35 -0.34
N VAL A 90 0.68 -15.10 -0.65
CA VAL A 90 -0.30 -16.14 -1.03
C VAL A 90 -0.10 -16.60 -2.48
N ARG A 91 1.02 -17.28 -2.79
CA ARG A 91 1.20 -17.99 -4.07
C ARG A 91 1.92 -19.33 -3.91
N ARG A 92 1.54 -20.27 -4.79
CA ARG A 92 1.80 -21.71 -4.75
C ARG A 92 3.28 -22.15 -4.83
N TYR A 93 4.22 -21.25 -5.15
CA TYR A 93 5.62 -21.60 -5.44
C TYR A 93 6.62 -20.54 -4.95
N SER A 94 7.80 -21.01 -4.54
CA SER A 94 8.89 -20.19 -3.97
C SER A 94 9.44 -19.09 -4.90
N TYR A 95 9.41 -19.28 -6.21
CA TYR A 95 9.93 -18.30 -7.17
C TYR A 95 9.06 -17.04 -7.29
N HIS A 96 7.74 -17.15 -7.05
CA HIS A 96 6.87 -15.97 -7.02
C HIS A 96 7.25 -15.06 -5.86
N TRP A 97 7.59 -15.67 -4.72
CA TRP A 97 8.02 -14.96 -3.53
C TRP A 97 9.33 -14.20 -3.74
N GLU A 98 10.30 -14.80 -4.43
CA GLU A 98 11.56 -14.13 -4.76
C GLU A 98 11.36 -12.91 -5.65
N ARG A 99 10.38 -12.95 -6.56
CA ARG A 99 10.01 -11.78 -7.38
C ARG A 99 9.33 -10.69 -6.55
N THR A 100 8.44 -11.06 -5.63
CA THR A 100 7.82 -10.11 -4.69
C THR A 100 8.88 -9.42 -3.83
N LEU A 101 9.80 -10.18 -3.23
CA LEU A 101 10.89 -9.60 -2.43
C LEU A 101 11.80 -8.71 -3.25
N ASN A 102 12.13 -9.12 -4.48
CA ASN A 102 12.90 -8.28 -5.39
C ASN A 102 12.21 -6.95 -5.68
N PHE A 103 10.89 -6.97 -5.90
CA PHE A 103 10.10 -5.75 -6.06
C PHE A 103 10.07 -4.90 -4.79
N LEU A 104 9.77 -5.48 -3.62
CA LEU A 104 9.73 -4.75 -2.35
C LEU A 104 11.09 -4.11 -2.00
N ARG A 105 12.20 -4.83 -2.23
CA ARG A 105 13.55 -4.28 -2.07
C ARG A 105 13.81 -3.12 -3.03
N GLY A 106 13.55 -3.33 -4.32
CA GLY A 106 13.72 -2.29 -5.33
C GLY A 106 12.87 -1.04 -5.05
N LEU A 107 11.63 -1.23 -4.63
CA LEU A 107 10.70 -0.16 -4.26
C LEU A 107 11.20 0.62 -3.04
N SER A 108 11.63 -0.08 -1.99
CA SER A 108 12.17 0.55 -0.77
C SER A 108 13.44 1.34 -1.05
N MET A 109 14.36 0.78 -1.83
CA MET A 109 15.59 1.46 -2.24
C MET A 109 15.31 2.69 -3.10
N THR A 110 14.32 2.61 -4.01
CA THR A 110 13.90 3.73 -4.85
C THR A 110 13.30 4.87 -4.01
N ALA A 111 12.43 4.54 -3.06
CA ALA A 111 11.80 5.52 -2.16
C ALA A 111 12.78 6.18 -1.17
N ASN A 112 13.88 5.50 -0.88
CA ASN A 112 14.96 5.99 -0.03
C ASN A 112 16.11 6.65 -0.80
N ASP A 113 15.96 6.88 -2.12
CA ASP A 113 16.99 7.48 -2.97
C ASP A 113 18.35 6.75 -2.88
N ALA A 114 18.32 5.42 -2.68
CA ALA A 114 19.52 4.61 -2.42
C ALA A 114 20.55 4.74 -3.54
N ALA A 115 21.78 5.15 -3.18
CA ALA A 115 22.87 5.41 -4.12
C ALA A 115 23.36 4.13 -4.82
N GLU A 116 23.14 2.96 -4.21
CA GLU A 116 23.47 1.65 -4.73
C GLU A 116 22.72 1.30 -6.02
N LEU A 117 21.58 1.95 -6.29
CA LEU A 117 20.85 1.79 -7.55
C LEU A 117 21.59 2.40 -8.75
N ASP A 118 22.66 3.18 -8.52
CA ASP A 118 23.67 3.47 -9.55
C ASP A 118 24.68 2.34 -9.61
N GLU A 119 24.30 1.28 -10.30
CA GLU A 119 25.09 0.08 -10.45
C GLU A 119 25.13 -0.40 -11.91
N ALA A 120 26.13 -1.23 -12.19
CA ALA A 120 26.17 -2.01 -13.41
C ALA A 120 25.22 -3.21 -13.31
N VAL A 121 24.63 -3.60 -14.44
CA VAL A 121 23.81 -4.80 -14.54
C VAL A 121 24.65 -5.91 -15.18
N VAL A 122 24.90 -6.96 -14.42
CA VAL A 122 25.67 -8.14 -14.84
C VAL A 122 24.73 -9.28 -15.20
N ARG A 123 25.13 -10.10 -16.17
CA ARG A 123 24.40 -11.32 -16.54
C ARG A 123 25.04 -12.52 -15.85
N GLU A 124 24.26 -13.25 -15.07
CA GLU A 124 24.71 -14.48 -14.41
C GLU A 124 25.04 -15.55 -15.45
N ARG A 125 26.10 -16.32 -15.18
CA ARG A 125 26.55 -17.41 -16.06
C ARG A 125 25.55 -18.56 -16.09
N ASP A 126 24.88 -18.82 -14.97
CA ASP A 126 23.85 -19.85 -14.83
C ASP A 126 22.45 -19.21 -14.90
N GLY A 127 21.55 -19.78 -15.71
CA GLY A 127 20.19 -19.26 -15.92
C GLY A 127 20.06 -17.92 -16.68
N GLY A 128 21.15 -17.18 -16.91
CA GLY A 128 21.15 -15.96 -17.73
C GLY A 128 20.39 -14.77 -17.14
N VAL A 129 20.07 -14.83 -15.84
CA VAL A 129 19.41 -13.78 -15.08
C VAL A 129 20.28 -12.53 -15.03
N ARG A 130 19.67 -11.35 -15.10
CA ARG A 130 20.39 -10.06 -15.02
C ARG A 130 20.24 -9.50 -13.62
N ARG A 131 21.35 -9.18 -12.96
CA ARG A 131 21.38 -8.64 -11.60
C ARG A 131 22.20 -7.39 -11.49
N GLY A 132 21.82 -6.52 -10.58
CA GLY A 132 22.63 -5.42 -10.12
C GLY A 132 23.86 -5.93 -9.37
N GLU A 133 25.04 -5.41 -9.70
CA GLU A 133 26.31 -5.81 -9.09
C GLU A 133 26.38 -5.46 -7.59
N ARG A 134 25.75 -4.35 -7.17
CA ARG A 134 25.84 -3.85 -5.79
C ARG A 134 24.64 -4.28 -4.96
N THR A 135 23.44 -4.22 -5.55
CA THR A 135 22.19 -4.47 -4.82
C THR A 135 21.73 -5.93 -4.90
N GLY A 136 22.24 -6.69 -5.88
CA GLY A 136 21.75 -8.04 -6.18
C GLY A 136 20.32 -8.09 -6.74
N LEU A 137 19.68 -6.92 -6.98
CA LEU A 137 18.33 -6.82 -7.53
C LEU A 137 18.30 -7.40 -8.95
N VAL A 138 17.26 -8.17 -9.24
CA VAL A 138 17.02 -8.77 -10.55
C VAL A 138 16.37 -7.74 -11.49
N TYR A 139 16.95 -7.55 -12.66
CA TYR A 139 16.44 -6.64 -13.68
C TYR A 139 15.58 -7.39 -14.70
N SER A 140 14.63 -6.69 -15.31
CA SER A 140 13.85 -7.22 -16.43
C SER A 140 14.75 -7.75 -17.54
N GLY A 141 14.46 -8.96 -18.01
CA GLY A 141 15.17 -9.55 -19.15
C GLY A 141 14.96 -8.76 -20.45
N HIS A 142 13.81 -8.10 -20.59
CA HIS A 142 13.44 -7.30 -21.77
C HIS A 142 13.91 -5.85 -21.68
N TYR A 143 13.94 -5.28 -20.47
CA TYR A 143 14.34 -3.89 -20.23
C TYR A 143 15.49 -3.78 -19.22
N PRO A 144 16.66 -4.34 -19.55
CA PRO A 144 17.79 -4.45 -18.63
C PRO A 144 18.53 -3.13 -18.41
N GLY A 145 18.45 -2.19 -19.37
CA GLY A 145 19.07 -0.87 -19.26
C GLY A 145 18.25 0.13 -18.45
N VAL A 146 17.03 -0.25 -18.04
CA VAL A 146 16.17 0.61 -17.23
C VAL A 146 16.54 0.44 -15.76
N LYS A 147 17.04 1.50 -15.15
CA LYS A 147 17.32 1.56 -13.71
C LYS A 147 16.04 1.45 -12.90
N TYR A 148 16.14 1.06 -11.63
CA TYR A 148 15.00 1.04 -10.71
C TYR A 148 14.38 2.40 -10.44
N TYR A 149 15.07 3.50 -10.74
CA TYR A 149 14.57 4.86 -10.56
C TYR A 149 14.78 5.69 -11.84
N PHE A 150 13.96 6.72 -12.01
CA PHE A 150 14.04 7.64 -13.16
C PHE A 150 14.98 8.81 -12.89
N ARG A 151 14.72 9.60 -11.85
CA ARG A 151 15.51 10.77 -11.43
C ARG A 151 15.61 10.81 -9.91
N ARG A 152 16.65 11.47 -9.40
CA ARG A 152 16.79 11.78 -7.96
C ARG A 152 16.65 13.30 -7.72
N PRO A 153 16.07 13.74 -6.58
CA PRO A 153 15.35 12.89 -5.63
C PRO A 153 14.11 12.27 -6.30
N THR A 154 13.79 11.01 -6.01
CA THR A 154 12.65 10.31 -6.63
C THR A 154 11.32 10.90 -6.20
N ARG A 155 11.32 11.64 -5.07
CA ARG A 155 10.14 12.20 -4.40
C ARG A 155 9.08 11.15 -4.04
N LEU A 156 9.44 9.87 -4.15
CA LEU A 156 8.58 8.75 -3.86
C LEU A 156 8.76 8.35 -2.41
N LYS A 157 7.67 8.19 -1.67
CA LYS A 157 7.67 7.57 -0.35
C LYS A 157 6.73 6.39 -0.33
N VAL A 158 7.10 5.37 0.43
CA VAL A 158 6.39 4.11 0.48
C VAL A 158 6.21 3.72 1.94
N LEU A 159 4.97 3.44 2.31
CA LEU A 159 4.58 2.92 3.62
C LEU A 159 3.94 1.56 3.39
N LEU A 160 4.52 0.55 4.03
CA LEU A 160 4.15 -0.85 3.89
C LEU A 160 3.58 -1.30 5.24
N ALA A 161 2.29 -1.58 5.29
CA ALA A 161 1.66 -2.14 6.48
C ALA A 161 1.73 -3.67 6.44
N LEU A 162 2.15 -4.26 7.56
CA LEU A 162 2.34 -5.70 7.70
C LEU A 162 1.72 -6.18 9.02
N THR A 163 0.97 -7.29 8.97
CA THR A 163 0.51 -7.99 10.17
C THR A 163 1.50 -9.09 10.56
N GLU A 164 1.89 -9.17 11.85
CA GLU A 164 2.96 -10.07 12.33
C GLU A 164 2.69 -11.57 12.15
N CYS A 165 1.46 -11.97 11.84
CA CYS A 165 1.01 -13.36 12.00
C CYS A 165 1.54 -14.35 10.95
N ARG A 166 2.04 -13.92 9.79
CA ARG A 166 2.37 -14.83 8.66
C ARG A 166 3.51 -14.36 7.77
N VAL A 167 4.61 -13.92 8.39
CA VAL A 167 5.75 -13.36 7.66
C VAL A 167 6.80 -14.47 7.45
N SER A 168 7.07 -14.87 6.19
CA SER A 168 8.17 -15.80 5.87
C SER A 168 9.52 -15.34 6.42
N GLY A 169 10.47 -16.27 6.64
CA GLY A 169 11.83 -15.93 7.11
C GLY A 169 12.52 -14.86 6.26
N LYS A 170 12.39 -14.95 4.93
CA LYS A 170 12.95 -13.96 4.00
C LYS A 170 12.28 -12.57 4.12
N LEU A 171 10.97 -12.52 4.42
CA LEU A 171 10.29 -11.24 4.68
C LEU A 171 10.74 -10.62 6.01
N LYS A 172 11.02 -11.45 7.02
CA LYS A 172 11.59 -10.99 8.30
C LYS A 172 12.98 -10.38 8.12
N GLU A 173 13.83 -11.00 7.31
CA GLU A 173 15.16 -10.49 6.98
C GLU A 173 15.08 -9.12 6.31
N TRP A 174 14.29 -8.99 5.23
CA TRP A 174 14.11 -7.69 4.57
C TRP A 174 13.47 -6.65 5.49
N LYS A 175 12.47 -7.03 6.31
CA LYS A 175 11.82 -6.12 7.28
C LYS A 175 12.85 -5.56 8.28
N ALA A 176 13.83 -6.35 8.69
CA ALA A 176 14.87 -5.91 9.64
C ALA A 176 15.79 -4.82 9.06
N GLU A 177 15.86 -4.69 7.74
CA GLU A 177 16.62 -3.65 7.04
C GLU A 177 15.83 -2.33 6.87
N GLN A 178 14.52 -2.34 7.18
CA GLN A 178 13.65 -1.18 6.98
C GLN A 178 13.37 -0.44 8.29
N THR A 179 13.07 0.86 8.19
CA THR A 179 12.53 1.63 9.32
C THR A 179 11.18 1.07 9.73
N LEU A 180 11.10 0.55 10.95
CA LEU A 180 9.87 -0.05 11.49
C LEU A 180 9.15 0.94 12.41
N VAL A 181 7.92 1.28 12.05
CA VAL A 181 6.97 1.89 12.98
C VAL A 181 6.08 0.77 13.52
N ARG A 182 6.31 0.38 14.78
CA ARG A 182 5.48 -0.63 15.44
C ARG A 182 4.24 0.06 15.98
N LEU A 183 3.07 -0.36 15.50
CA LEU A 183 1.81 0.03 16.10
C LEU A 183 1.59 -0.83 17.35
N GLU A 184 1.45 -0.17 18.49
CA GLU A 184 1.08 -0.81 19.75
C GLU A 184 -0.44 -0.99 19.84
N GLY A 185 -0.88 -1.79 20.82
CA GLY A 185 -2.31 -1.87 21.14
C GLY A 185 -2.86 -0.49 21.52
N ILE A 186 -4.14 -0.26 21.25
CA ILE A 186 -4.81 0.96 21.72
C ILE A 186 -5.01 0.84 23.23
N ASP A 187 -4.61 1.86 23.98
CA ASP A 187 -4.84 1.92 25.42
C ASP A 187 -6.32 2.14 25.77
N SER A 188 -6.70 1.92 27.03
CA SER A 188 -8.09 2.08 27.48
C SER A 188 -8.65 3.48 27.28
N GLN A 189 -7.81 4.51 27.41
CA GLN A 189 -8.28 5.89 27.30
C GLN A 189 -8.60 6.21 25.84
N ALA A 190 -7.72 5.83 24.91
CA ALA A 190 -7.95 5.97 23.49
C ALA A 190 -9.13 5.11 23.00
N LEU A 191 -9.35 3.92 23.57
CA LEU A 191 -10.56 3.12 23.31
C LEU A 191 -11.83 3.80 23.82
N ALA A 192 -11.78 4.42 25.01
CA ALA A 192 -12.91 5.19 25.53
C ALA A 192 -13.24 6.39 24.65
N ASP A 193 -12.22 7.15 24.24
CA ASP A 193 -12.37 8.27 23.33
C ASP A 193 -12.94 7.82 21.96
N LEU A 194 -12.48 6.67 21.46
CA LEU A 194 -13.01 6.06 20.24
C LEU A 194 -14.49 5.68 20.40
N PHE A 195 -14.87 5.05 21.51
CA PHE A 195 -16.28 4.73 21.79
C PHE A 195 -17.16 5.98 21.76
N TRP A 196 -16.73 7.07 22.41
CA TRP A 196 -17.51 8.30 22.42
C TRP A 196 -17.65 8.92 21.03
N ARG A 197 -16.58 8.92 20.23
CA ARG A 197 -16.64 9.38 18.83
C ARG A 197 -17.61 8.54 18.00
N VAL A 198 -17.58 7.22 18.15
CA VAL A 198 -18.50 6.31 17.45
C VAL A 198 -19.94 6.55 17.91
N ALA A 199 -20.19 6.67 19.22
CA ALA A 199 -21.51 6.91 19.78
C ALA A 199 -22.10 8.26 19.33
N THR A 200 -21.28 9.32 19.29
CA THR A 200 -21.68 10.63 18.77
C THR A 200 -22.07 10.55 17.29
N ALA A 201 -21.20 10.00 16.44
CA ALA A 201 -21.49 9.87 15.01
C ALA A 201 -22.74 8.98 14.74
N TYR A 202 -22.89 7.90 15.50
CA TYR A 202 -24.05 7.03 15.42
C TYR A 202 -25.34 7.74 15.86
N GLY A 203 -25.27 8.48 16.97
CA GLY A 203 -26.40 9.25 17.50
C GLY A 203 -26.84 10.37 16.56
N GLU A 204 -25.91 11.04 15.89
CA GLU A 204 -26.22 12.02 14.83
C GLU A 204 -26.93 11.37 13.64
N LEU A 205 -26.46 10.19 13.21
CA LEU A 205 -27.00 9.49 12.04
C LEU A 205 -28.41 8.92 12.30
N TYR A 206 -28.62 8.31 13.47
CA TYR A 206 -29.85 7.57 13.77
C TYR A 206 -30.77 8.27 14.75
N ARG A 207 -30.39 9.44 15.26
CA ARG A 207 -31.13 10.22 16.27
C ARG A 207 -31.43 9.40 17.53
N VAL A 208 -30.43 8.63 17.96
CA VAL A 208 -30.49 7.80 19.17
C VAL A 208 -29.53 8.38 20.18
N GLU A 209 -30.00 8.59 21.40
CA GLU A 209 -29.15 9.00 22.51
C GLU A 209 -28.86 7.82 23.41
N LEU A 210 -27.59 7.62 23.77
CA LEU A 210 -27.24 6.62 24.77
C LEU A 210 -27.70 7.12 26.15
N PRO A 211 -28.57 6.39 26.86
CA PRO A 211 -29.04 6.79 28.18
C PRO A 211 -27.86 6.95 29.15
N GLU A 212 -27.86 8.00 29.97
CA GLU A 212 -26.74 8.31 30.87
C GLU A 212 -26.39 7.17 31.83
N ARG A 213 -27.40 6.46 32.35
CA ARG A 213 -27.21 5.26 33.19
C ARG A 213 -26.45 4.11 32.50
N VAL A 214 -26.53 4.04 31.17
CA VAL A 214 -25.94 2.97 30.35
C VAL A 214 -24.52 3.33 29.93
N ARG A 215 -24.19 4.62 29.85
CA ARG A 215 -22.91 5.14 29.34
C ARG A 215 -21.70 4.54 30.03
N GLU A 216 -21.70 4.56 31.36
CA GLU A 216 -20.59 4.05 32.16
C GLU A 216 -20.51 2.52 32.10
N TRP A 217 -21.65 1.83 32.23
CA TRP A 217 -21.74 0.38 32.11
C TRP A 217 -21.28 -0.12 30.73
N ALA A 218 -21.73 0.55 29.66
CA ALA A 218 -21.37 0.28 28.28
C ALA A 218 -19.87 0.39 28.08
N LEU A 219 -19.28 1.48 28.54
CA LEU A 219 -17.85 1.72 28.43
C LEU A 219 -17.06 0.67 29.22
N GLN A 220 -17.43 0.40 30.47
CA GLN A 220 -16.76 -0.62 31.28
C GLN A 220 -16.88 -2.02 30.67
N CYS A 221 -18.06 -2.41 30.19
CA CYS A 221 -18.26 -3.69 29.50
C CYS A 221 -17.44 -3.79 28.22
N LEU A 222 -17.47 -2.75 27.40
CA LEU A 222 -16.72 -2.70 26.14
C LEU A 222 -15.22 -2.68 26.37
N LEU A 223 -14.73 -2.00 27.42
CA LEU A 223 -13.31 -1.98 27.77
C LEU A 223 -12.86 -3.33 28.34
N LEU A 224 -13.61 -3.94 29.27
CA LEU A 224 -13.36 -5.31 29.75
C LEU A 224 -13.33 -6.30 28.58
N LYS A 225 -14.25 -6.14 27.61
CA LYS A 225 -14.25 -6.92 26.38
C LYS A 225 -13.09 -6.54 25.47
N ALA A 226 -12.69 -5.27 25.35
CA ALA A 226 -11.56 -4.84 24.52
C ALA A 226 -10.25 -5.50 24.95
N TYR A 227 -10.06 -5.70 26.26
CA TYR A 227 -8.95 -6.48 26.79
C TYR A 227 -9.04 -7.98 26.50
N SER A 228 -10.21 -8.49 26.08
CA SER A 228 -10.41 -9.84 25.54
C SER A 228 -10.51 -9.90 24.00
N VAL A 229 -10.76 -8.76 23.35
CA VAL A 229 -10.99 -8.61 21.91
C VAL A 229 -9.67 -8.17 21.30
N SER A 230 -9.02 -9.06 20.56
CA SER A 230 -7.67 -8.88 20.03
C SER A 230 -7.52 -7.82 18.91
N SER A 231 -8.55 -7.00 18.62
CA SER A 231 -8.47 -6.00 17.55
C SER A 231 -9.40 -4.80 17.73
N VAL A 232 -8.95 -3.64 17.24
CA VAL A 232 -9.74 -2.41 17.11
C VAL A 232 -11.05 -2.65 16.33
N ARG A 233 -10.99 -3.49 15.29
CA ARG A 233 -12.17 -3.88 14.50
C ARG A 233 -13.22 -4.57 15.36
N GLY A 234 -12.80 -5.52 16.20
CA GLY A 234 -13.71 -6.21 17.11
C GLY A 234 -14.32 -5.26 18.14
N PHE A 235 -13.53 -4.31 18.66
CA PHE A 235 -14.03 -3.28 19.57
C PHE A 235 -15.09 -2.39 18.90
N VAL A 236 -14.82 -1.86 17.71
CA VAL A 236 -15.78 -1.03 16.96
C VAL A 236 -17.05 -1.82 16.65
N LYS A 237 -16.93 -3.09 16.24
CA LYS A 237 -18.10 -3.96 16.02
C LYS A 237 -18.95 -4.11 17.27
N ALA A 238 -18.33 -4.36 18.42
CA ALA A 238 -19.04 -4.47 19.69
C ALA A 238 -19.72 -3.14 20.09
N CYS A 239 -19.08 -1.99 19.80
CA CYS A 239 -19.70 -0.67 20.02
C CYS A 239 -20.97 -0.52 19.17
N ILE A 240 -20.90 -0.87 17.88
CA ILE A 240 -22.05 -0.79 16.97
C ILE A 240 -23.17 -1.74 17.39
N GLU A 241 -22.85 -2.99 17.74
CA GLU A 241 -23.85 -3.96 18.22
C GLU A 241 -24.59 -3.47 19.47
N LEU A 242 -23.88 -2.84 20.40
CA LEU A 242 -24.49 -2.23 21.58
C LEU A 242 -25.41 -1.06 21.22
N LEU A 243 -24.94 -0.16 20.34
CA LEU A 243 -25.71 1.00 19.89
C LEU A 243 -26.97 0.57 19.13
N ASP A 244 -26.86 -0.44 18.27
CA ASP A 244 -27.98 -1.08 17.59
C ASP A 244 -28.96 -1.69 18.61
N PHE A 245 -28.48 -2.37 19.65
CA PHE A 245 -29.34 -2.92 20.69
C PHE A 245 -30.15 -1.82 21.40
N VAL A 246 -29.49 -0.74 21.84
CA VAL A 246 -30.15 0.40 22.49
C VAL A 246 -31.20 1.03 21.58
N ARG A 247 -30.87 1.17 20.29
CA ARG A 247 -31.79 1.70 19.28
C ARG A 247 -33.02 0.82 19.10
N HIS A 248 -32.83 -0.48 18.98
CA HIS A 248 -33.91 -1.42 18.64
C HIS A 248 -34.72 -1.88 19.85
N ASN A 249 -34.16 -1.79 21.07
CA ASN A 249 -34.78 -2.23 22.31
C ASN A 249 -34.71 -1.11 23.39
N PRO A 250 -35.29 0.08 23.17
CA PRO A 250 -35.11 1.25 24.03
C PRO A 250 -35.66 1.08 25.46
N THR A 251 -36.59 0.14 25.66
CA THR A 251 -37.19 -0.16 26.97
C THR A 251 -36.42 -1.23 27.74
N GLU A 252 -35.52 -1.96 27.09
CA GLU A 252 -34.75 -3.02 27.73
C GLU A 252 -33.46 -2.47 28.36
N PRO A 253 -33.12 -2.93 29.58
CA PRO A 253 -31.81 -2.66 30.13
C PRO A 253 -30.74 -3.32 29.26
N PRO A 254 -29.70 -2.60 28.81
CA PRO A 254 -28.59 -3.18 28.04
C PRO A 254 -27.86 -4.31 28.77
N GLU A 255 -27.99 -4.39 30.09
CA GLU A 255 -27.54 -5.48 30.95
C GLU A 255 -28.12 -6.84 30.53
N VAL A 256 -29.26 -6.87 29.83
CA VAL A 256 -29.82 -8.11 29.23
C VAL A 256 -28.85 -8.70 28.19
N LEU A 257 -27.98 -7.89 27.57
CA LEU A 257 -26.92 -8.39 26.70
C LEU A 257 -25.99 -9.38 27.42
N ASP A 258 -25.85 -9.30 28.75
CA ASP A 258 -25.06 -10.27 29.53
C ASP A 258 -25.67 -11.68 29.48
N ALA A 259 -27.00 -11.79 29.36
CA ALA A 259 -27.67 -13.08 29.19
C ALA A 259 -27.41 -13.68 27.80
N TYR A 260 -27.20 -12.84 26.78
CA TYR A 260 -26.84 -13.26 25.43
C TYR A 260 -25.34 -13.62 25.26
N ARG A 261 -24.50 -13.41 26.30
CA ARG A 261 -23.04 -13.68 26.26
C ARG A 261 -22.63 -15.16 26.37
N LYS A 262 -23.56 -16.11 26.40
CA LYS A 262 -23.26 -17.55 26.62
C LYS A 262 -22.87 -18.37 25.37
N PHE A 263 -22.43 -17.75 24.28
CA PHE A 263 -21.98 -18.47 23.08
C PHE A 263 -20.55 -18.07 22.69
#